data_AF-A0A535HR82-F1
#
_entry.id   AF-A0A535HR82-F1
#
_cell.length_a   1.000
_cell.length_b   1.000
_cell.length_c   1.000
_cell.angle_alpha   90.00
_cell.angle_beta   90.00
_cell.angle_gamma   90.00
#
_symmetry.space_group_name_H-M   'P 1'
#
loop_
_entity.id
_entity.type
_entity.pdbx_description
1 polymer ?
#
loop_
_entity_poly.entity_id
_entity_poly.type
_entity_poly.pdbx_seq_one_letter_code
_entity_poly.pdbx_strand_id
1 'polypeptide(L)'
;MAEIVRRRGGTELRLDGRERELLLDIVDRLSAKLGTVPRSSPRAYEDPELEAEYQRLARPDFESTRLADIDLVRGGLAAGRDRILLADDQTLAWIRALNHLRLVAGGLIGIDADGWESTVDEATLARPEYDMLIALGWVQEGLVSAMSPAVDSVGEQED
;
A
#
# COMPACT_ATOMS: atom_id res chain seq x y z
N MET A 1 13.77 12.73 -1.29
CA MET A 1 12.32 12.62 -1.56
C MET A 1 12.21 11.73 -2.77
N ALA A 2 11.59 10.57 -2.62
CA ALA A 2 11.57 9.60 -3.68
C ALA A 2 10.91 10.15 -4.96
N GLU A 3 11.30 9.62 -6.10
CA GLU A 3 10.78 10.06 -7.40
C GLU A 3 10.16 8.84 -8.09
N ILE A 4 8.91 8.95 -8.51
CA ILE A 4 8.17 7.86 -9.17
C ILE A 4 7.79 8.33 -10.57
N VAL A 5 8.29 7.63 -11.59
CA VAL A 5 8.18 8.08 -12.99
C VAL A 5 7.70 6.93 -13.88
N ARG A 6 6.70 7.21 -14.72
CA ARG A 6 6.27 6.26 -15.75
C ARG A 6 7.35 6.11 -16.81
N ARG A 7 7.67 4.86 -17.18
CA ARG A 7 8.60 4.50 -18.25
C ARG A 7 7.89 3.64 -19.29
N ARG A 8 8.54 3.47 -20.45
CA ARG A 8 8.04 2.56 -21.48
C ARG A 8 8.10 1.12 -20.95
N GLY A 9 6.93 0.55 -20.66
CA GLY A 9 6.78 -0.84 -20.17
C GLY A 9 6.86 -1.01 -18.65
N GLY A 10 6.77 0.07 -17.87
CA GLY A 10 6.76 -0.05 -16.41
C GLY A 10 6.93 1.28 -15.67
N THR A 11 7.21 1.19 -14.37
CA THR A 11 7.40 2.34 -13.47
C THR A 11 8.80 2.31 -12.86
N GLU A 12 9.48 3.45 -12.82
CA GLU A 12 10.76 3.63 -12.11
C GLU A 12 10.51 4.31 -10.78
N LEU A 13 10.93 3.68 -9.68
CA LEU A 13 11.03 4.31 -8.36
C LEU A 13 12.49 4.63 -8.09
N ARG A 14 12.73 5.86 -7.63
CA ARG A 14 14.03 6.32 -7.14
C ARG A 14 13.91 6.57 -5.65
N LEU A 15 14.68 5.82 -4.88
CA LEU A 15 14.74 5.91 -3.42
C LEU A 15 16.21 6.01 -3.04
N ASP A 16 16.59 6.98 -2.22
CA ASP A 16 17.93 6.94 -1.65
C ASP A 16 18.07 5.79 -0.64
N GLY A 17 19.31 5.53 -0.19
CA GLY A 17 19.58 4.42 0.73
C GLY A 17 18.77 4.50 2.03
N ARG A 18 18.59 5.71 2.57
CA ARG A 18 17.87 5.94 3.83
C ARG A 18 16.37 5.75 3.64
N GLU A 19 15.80 6.29 2.56
CA GLU A 19 14.38 6.13 2.22
C GLU A 19 14.03 4.65 2.02
N ARG A 20 14.90 3.92 1.34
CA ARG A 20 14.74 2.48 1.10
C ARG A 20 14.82 1.66 2.38
N GLU A 21 15.80 1.93 3.24
CA GLU A 21 15.95 1.26 4.54
C GLU A 21 14.74 1.52 5.45
N LEU A 22 14.28 2.78 5.49
CA LEU A 22 13.08 3.14 6.24
C LEU A 22 11.85 2.40 5.70
N LEU A 23 11.63 2.41 4.39
CA LEU A 23 10.47 1.74 3.80
C LEU A 23 10.52 0.22 4.01
N LEU A 24 11.71 -0.39 3.97
CA LEU A 24 11.90 -1.81 4.25
C LEU A 24 11.55 -2.13 5.72
N ASP A 25 12.02 -1.33 6.68
CA ASP A 25 11.68 -1.50 8.09
C ASP A 25 10.17 -1.37 8.34
N ILE A 26 9.51 -0.41 7.67
CA ILE A 26 8.05 -0.25 7.72
C ILE A 26 7.34 -1.50 7.20
N VAL A 27 7.77 -2.03 6.05
CA VAL A 27 7.21 -3.25 5.44
C VAL A 27 7.37 -4.44 6.39
N ASP A 28 8.54 -4.63 6.99
CA ASP A 28 8.79 -5.74 7.91
C ASP A 28 7.98 -5.61 9.20
N ARG A 29 7.94 -4.41 9.80
CA ARG A 29 7.19 -4.16 11.04
C ARG A 29 5.69 -4.39 10.87
N LEU A 30 5.11 -3.91 9.77
CA LEU A 30 3.68 -4.01 9.52
C LEU A 30 3.26 -5.39 8.99
N SER A 31 4.09 -6.04 8.17
CA SER A 31 3.80 -7.41 7.71
C SER A 31 3.72 -8.41 8.86
N ALA A 32 4.54 -8.23 9.90
CA ALA A 32 4.47 -9.01 11.14
C ALA A 32 3.15 -8.85 11.93
N LYS A 33 2.33 -7.85 11.59
CA LYS A 33 1.02 -7.56 12.21
C LYS A 33 -0.16 -7.97 11.34
N LEU A 34 0.05 -8.54 10.16
CA LEU A 34 -1.03 -9.03 9.31
C LEU A 34 -1.91 -10.05 10.04
N GLY A 35 -3.22 -9.93 9.87
CA GLY A 35 -4.21 -10.79 10.52
C GLY A 35 -4.46 -10.46 12.00
N THR A 36 -3.63 -9.64 12.65
CA THR A 36 -3.86 -9.19 14.04
C THR A 36 -4.80 -7.97 14.10
N VAL A 37 -4.91 -7.24 12.99
CA VAL A 37 -5.77 -6.08 12.84
C VAL A 37 -7.03 -6.52 12.06
N PRO A 38 -8.25 -6.41 12.61
CA PRO A 38 -9.47 -6.86 11.93
C PRO A 38 -9.64 -6.28 10.52
N ARG A 39 -9.26 -5.02 10.32
CA ARG A 39 -9.32 -4.33 9.01
C ARG A 39 -8.41 -4.93 7.95
N SER A 40 -7.35 -5.63 8.35
CA SER A 40 -6.50 -6.40 7.43
C SER A 40 -7.13 -7.73 6.98
N SER A 41 -8.35 -8.02 7.48
CA SER A 41 -9.10 -9.26 7.26
C SER A 41 -10.60 -8.98 7.21
N PRO A 42 -11.09 -8.16 6.25
CA PRO A 42 -12.49 -7.79 6.19
C PRO A 42 -13.38 -9.00 5.96
N ARG A 43 -14.59 -8.96 6.53
CA ARG A 43 -15.65 -9.94 6.26
C ARG A 43 -16.23 -9.69 4.88
N ALA A 44 -16.55 -10.76 4.16
CA ALA A 44 -17.24 -10.67 2.89
C ALA A 44 -18.77 -10.72 3.07
N TYR A 45 -19.23 -11.44 4.09
CA TYR A 45 -20.65 -11.67 4.36
C TYR A 45 -21.00 -11.41 5.83
N GLU A 46 -22.18 -10.83 6.05
CA GLU A 46 -22.75 -10.68 7.39
C GLU A 46 -23.25 -12.02 7.96
N ASP A 47 -23.79 -12.87 7.08
CA ASP A 47 -24.23 -14.22 7.41
C ASP A 47 -23.03 -15.09 7.88
N PRO A 48 -23.06 -15.66 9.09
CA PRO A 48 -21.93 -16.43 9.63
C PRO A 48 -21.60 -17.71 8.86
N GLU A 49 -22.58 -18.38 8.25
CA GLU A 49 -22.37 -19.61 7.51
C GLU A 49 -21.71 -19.33 6.16
N LEU A 50 -22.21 -18.31 5.45
CA LEU A 50 -21.61 -17.83 4.21
C LEU A 50 -20.21 -17.26 4.44
N GLU A 51 -20.01 -16.52 5.52
CA GLU A 51 -18.69 -16.02 5.90
C GLU A 51 -17.73 -17.17 6.19
N ALA A 52 -18.14 -18.19 6.95
CA ALA A 52 -17.30 -19.35 7.25
C ALA A 52 -16.90 -20.11 5.97
N GLU A 53 -17.84 -20.30 5.05
CA GLU A 53 -17.58 -20.97 3.78
C GLU A 53 -16.66 -20.13 2.87
N TYR A 54 -16.87 -18.82 2.80
CA TYR A 54 -15.97 -17.90 2.08
C TYR A 54 -14.56 -17.93 2.65
N GLN A 55 -14.42 -17.85 3.97
CA GLN A 55 -13.12 -17.93 4.64
C GLN A 55 -12.45 -19.27 4.39
N ARG A 56 -13.20 -20.38 4.34
CA ARG A 56 -12.64 -21.70 4.05
C ARG A 56 -12.14 -21.82 2.61
N LEU A 57 -12.87 -21.28 1.64
CA LEU A 57 -12.59 -21.46 0.22
C LEU A 57 -11.61 -20.44 -0.35
N ALA A 58 -11.78 -19.16 0.00
CA ALA A 58 -11.08 -18.08 -0.69
C ALA A 58 -9.88 -17.54 0.12
N ARG A 59 -9.94 -17.61 1.46
CA ARG A 59 -8.91 -17.02 2.32
C ARG A 59 -7.50 -17.53 2.04
N PRO A 60 -7.24 -18.84 1.82
CA PRO A 60 -5.87 -19.31 1.57
C PRO A 60 -5.21 -18.66 0.36
N ASP A 61 -5.95 -18.50 -0.74
CA ASP A 61 -5.44 -17.90 -1.98
C ASP A 61 -5.22 -16.40 -1.82
N PHE A 62 -6.12 -15.70 -1.12
CA PHE A 62 -5.94 -14.28 -0.79
C PHE A 62 -4.72 -14.04 0.10
N GLU A 63 -4.54 -14.86 1.13
CA GLU A 63 -3.38 -14.80 2.04
C GLU A 63 -2.07 -15.07 1.29
N SER A 64 -2.05 -16.11 0.46
CA SER A 64 -0.90 -16.45 -0.40
C SER A 64 -0.54 -15.30 -1.34
N THR A 65 -1.53 -14.72 -2.02
CA THR A 65 -1.33 -13.59 -2.94
C THR A 65 -0.83 -12.35 -2.21
N ARG A 66 -1.40 -12.03 -1.04
CA ARG A 66 -0.97 -10.90 -0.22
C ARG A 66 0.47 -11.05 0.24
N LEU A 67 0.88 -12.24 0.67
CA LEU A 67 2.27 -12.50 1.06
C LEU A 67 3.22 -12.40 -0.12
N ALA A 68 2.86 -12.94 -1.29
CA ALA A 68 3.66 -12.82 -2.51
C ALA A 68 3.84 -11.36 -2.96
N ASP A 69 2.78 -10.55 -2.91
CA ASP A 69 2.85 -9.12 -3.24
C ASP A 69 3.79 -8.38 -2.27
N ILE A 70 3.73 -8.68 -0.97
CA ILE A 70 4.62 -8.08 0.05
C ILE A 70 6.07 -8.53 -0.12
N ASP A 71 6.31 -9.80 -0.43
CA ASP A 71 7.66 -10.31 -0.69
C ASP A 71 8.28 -9.68 -1.92
N LEU A 72 7.47 -9.33 -2.92
CA LEU A 72 7.93 -8.62 -4.11
C LEU A 72 8.34 -7.17 -3.79
N VAL A 73 7.62 -6.48 -2.89
CA VAL A 73 8.05 -5.17 -2.37
C VAL A 73 9.35 -5.30 -1.58
N ARG A 74 9.40 -6.24 -0.63
CA ARG A 74 10.57 -6.52 0.21
C ARG A 74 11.80 -6.82 -0.64
N GLY A 75 11.66 -7.69 -1.65
CA GLY A 75 12.75 -8.06 -2.55
C GLY A 75 13.28 -6.87 -3.37
N GLY A 76 12.40 -5.99 -3.85
CA GLY A 76 12.82 -4.80 -4.58
C GLY A 76 13.57 -3.79 -3.69
N LEU A 77 13.14 -3.60 -2.45
CA LEU A 77 13.83 -2.75 -1.47
C LEU A 77 15.15 -3.37 -0.99
N ALA A 78 15.18 -4.67 -0.73
CA ALA A 78 16.38 -5.37 -0.25
C ALA A 78 17.47 -5.50 -1.33
N ALA A 79 17.14 -5.32 -2.62
CA ALA A 79 18.12 -5.33 -3.70
C ALA A 79 19.18 -4.21 -3.62
N GLY A 80 18.98 -3.21 -2.75
CA GLY A 80 19.98 -2.19 -2.44
C GLY A 80 20.25 -1.19 -3.56
N ARG A 81 19.38 -1.12 -4.57
CA ARG A 81 19.50 -0.21 -5.70
C ARG A 81 18.73 1.07 -5.41
N ASP A 82 19.30 2.20 -5.78
CA ASP A 82 18.61 3.50 -5.70
C ASP A 82 17.56 3.66 -6.80
N ARG A 83 17.53 2.74 -7.77
CA ARG A 83 16.57 2.68 -8.87
C ARG A 83 15.95 1.30 -8.92
N ILE A 84 14.62 1.26 -8.81
CA ILE A 84 13.81 0.06 -8.91
C ILE A 84 12.93 0.20 -10.16
N LEU A 85 13.13 -0.70 -11.13
CA LEU A 85 12.29 -0.77 -12.32
C LEU A 85 11.26 -1.88 -12.11
N LEU A 86 9.98 -1.50 -12.13
CA LEU A 86 8.86 -2.41 -11.99
C LEU A 86 8.15 -2.52 -13.33
N ALA A 87 7.90 -3.73 -13.80
CA ALA A 87 6.91 -3.93 -14.86
C ALA A 87 5.50 -3.53 -14.38
N ASP A 88 4.54 -3.40 -15.30
CA ASP A 88 3.18 -2.94 -14.97
C ASP A 88 2.49 -3.88 -13.96
N ASP A 89 2.67 -5.20 -14.10
CA ASP A 89 2.15 -6.21 -13.17
C ASP A 89 2.80 -6.12 -11.77
N GLN A 90 4.12 -5.91 -11.73
CA GLN A 90 4.86 -5.67 -10.50
C GLN A 90 4.45 -4.36 -9.83
N THR A 91 4.16 -3.32 -10.62
CA THR A 91 3.66 -2.04 -10.11
C THR A 91 2.30 -2.24 -9.43
N LEU A 92 1.40 -3.02 -10.03
CA LEU A 92 0.11 -3.36 -9.42
C LEU A 92 0.28 -4.20 -8.15
N ALA A 93 1.22 -5.14 -8.11
CA ALA A 93 1.56 -5.90 -6.91
C ALA A 93 2.06 -4.99 -5.77
N TRP A 94 2.93 -4.02 -6.08
CA TRP A 94 3.37 -3.01 -5.10
C TRP A 94 2.19 -2.19 -4.56
N ILE A 95 1.31 -1.71 -5.44
CA ILE A 95 0.13 -0.93 -5.04
C ILE A 95 -0.75 -1.75 -4.07
N ARG A 96 -1.02 -3.02 -4.37
CA ARG A 96 -1.80 -3.91 -3.50
C ARG A 96 -1.11 -4.17 -2.16
N ALA A 97 0.18 -4.48 -2.16
CA ALA A 97 0.95 -4.70 -0.94
C ALA A 97 0.95 -3.47 -0.03
N LEU A 98 1.25 -2.28 -0.57
CA LEU A 98 1.24 -1.03 0.17
C LEU A 98 -0.14 -0.74 0.75
N ASN A 99 -1.20 -0.99 -0.01
CA ASN A 99 -2.57 -0.86 0.48
C ASN A 99 -2.85 -1.77 1.70
N HIS A 100 -2.45 -3.04 1.63
CA HIS A 100 -2.60 -3.95 2.76
C HIS A 100 -1.85 -3.47 4.01
N LEU A 101 -0.61 -2.97 3.85
CA LEU A 101 0.19 -2.45 4.96
C LEU A 101 -0.42 -1.16 5.55
N ARG A 102 -1.02 -0.29 4.72
CA ARG A 102 -1.76 0.89 5.18
C ARG A 102 -2.98 0.53 6.02
N LEU A 103 -3.73 -0.51 5.63
CA LEU A 103 -4.86 -0.99 6.43
C LEU A 103 -4.41 -1.51 7.80
N VAL A 104 -3.24 -2.15 7.88
CA VAL A 104 -2.63 -2.55 9.15
C VAL A 104 -2.24 -1.32 9.97
N ALA A 105 -1.49 -0.37 9.39
CA ALA A 105 -1.03 0.84 10.06
C ALA A 105 -2.21 1.66 10.63
N GLY A 106 -3.22 1.95 9.80
CA GLY A 106 -4.42 2.68 10.21
C GLY A 106 -5.20 1.96 11.31
N GLY A 107 -5.38 0.63 11.18
CA GLY A 107 -6.08 -0.13 12.21
C GLY A 107 -5.34 -0.22 13.55
N LEU A 108 -4.00 -0.19 13.56
CA LEU A 108 -3.22 -0.11 14.81
C LEU A 108 -3.43 1.21 15.56
N ILE A 109 -3.86 2.27 14.87
CA ILE A 109 -4.14 3.60 15.41
C ILE A 109 -5.62 3.94 15.48
N GLY A 110 -6.50 2.96 15.26
CA GLY A 110 -7.95 3.13 15.38
C GLY A 110 -8.60 3.92 14.25
N ILE A 111 -7.92 4.09 13.11
CA ILE A 111 -8.51 4.70 11.92
C ILE A 111 -9.36 3.66 11.18
N ASP A 112 -10.66 3.90 11.09
CA ASP A 112 -11.64 2.96 10.55
C ASP A 112 -12.58 3.53 9.46
N ALA A 113 -12.48 4.82 9.14
CA ALA A 113 -13.30 5.48 8.14
C ALA A 113 -12.46 6.37 7.22
N ASP A 114 -12.95 6.59 6.00
CA ASP A 114 -12.39 7.60 5.10
C ASP A 114 -12.64 9.00 5.66
N GLY A 115 -11.80 9.98 5.29
CA GLY A 115 -11.88 11.34 5.83
C GLY A 115 -11.31 11.48 7.24
N TRP A 116 -10.67 10.43 7.75
CA TRP A 116 -9.96 10.41 9.03
C TRP A 116 -8.94 11.53 9.17
N GLU A 117 -8.38 12.01 8.05
CA GLU A 117 -7.40 13.09 8.00
C GLU A 117 -7.91 14.37 8.69
N SER A 118 -9.23 14.59 8.69
CA SER A 118 -9.89 15.75 9.32
C SER A 118 -10.23 15.54 10.80
N THR A 119 -10.11 14.32 11.32
CA THR A 119 -10.57 13.92 12.66
C THR A 119 -9.47 13.36 13.55
N VAL A 120 -8.22 13.26 13.06
CA VAL A 120 -7.07 12.78 13.85
C VAL A 120 -6.72 13.73 14.99
N ASP A 121 -6.51 13.17 16.19
CA ASP A 121 -6.05 13.91 17.37
C ASP A 121 -4.52 13.90 17.52
N GLU A 122 -4.00 14.81 18.36
CA GLU A 122 -2.55 14.95 18.61
C GLU A 122 -1.92 13.64 19.12
N ALA A 123 -2.66 12.87 19.92
CA ALA A 123 -2.19 11.60 20.46
C ALA A 123 -1.93 10.58 19.34
N THR A 124 -2.79 10.54 18.33
CA THR A 124 -2.64 9.69 17.15
C THR A 124 -1.53 10.18 16.22
N LEU A 125 -1.41 11.50 16.01
CA LEU A 125 -0.32 12.10 15.22
C LEU A 125 1.06 11.75 15.78
N ALA A 126 1.20 11.63 17.10
CA ALA A 126 2.44 11.27 17.76
C ALA A 126 2.81 9.77 17.64
N ARG A 127 1.94 8.93 17.07
CA ARG A 127 2.20 7.48 16.96
C ARG A 127 3.06 7.16 15.74
N PRO A 128 4.09 6.30 15.86
CA PRO A 128 4.91 5.91 14.70
C PRO A 128 4.12 5.31 13.55
N GLU A 129 3.02 4.61 13.84
CA GLU A 129 2.15 4.02 12.82
C GLU A 129 1.48 5.07 11.94
N TYR A 130 1.29 6.30 12.44
CA TYR A 130 0.79 7.43 11.64
C TYR A 130 1.80 7.80 10.56
N ASP A 131 3.07 8.02 10.93
CA ASP A 131 4.13 8.33 9.97
C ASP A 131 4.29 7.22 8.93
N MET A 132 4.16 5.96 9.36
CA MET A 132 4.17 4.80 8.46
C MET A 132 3.01 4.82 7.48
N LEU A 133 1.80 5.11 7.96
CA LEU A 133 0.60 5.24 7.12
C LEU A 133 0.78 6.33 6.05
N ILE A 134 1.33 7.49 6.43
CA ILE A 134 1.62 8.59 5.51
C ILE A 134 2.70 8.21 4.49
N ALA A 135 3.83 7.64 4.94
CA ALA A 135 4.91 7.24 4.05
C ALA A 135 4.46 6.20 3.01
N LEU A 136 3.74 5.17 3.44
CA LEU A 136 3.18 4.16 2.54
C LEU A 136 2.15 4.77 1.58
N GLY A 137 1.30 5.67 2.08
CA GLY A 137 0.30 6.39 1.28
C GLY A 137 0.95 7.18 0.15
N TRP A 138 1.99 7.95 0.47
CA TRP A 138 2.70 8.77 -0.50
C TRP A 138 3.39 7.93 -1.61
N VAL A 139 4.01 6.79 -1.26
CA VAL A 139 4.59 5.88 -2.26
C VAL A 139 3.50 5.26 -3.13
N GLN A 140 2.41 4.77 -2.53
CA GLN A 140 1.30 4.16 -3.26
C GLN A 140 0.63 5.17 -4.21
N GLU A 141 0.42 6.41 -3.76
CA GLU A 141 -0.15 7.47 -4.58
C GLU A 141 0.71 7.72 -5.81
N GLY A 142 2.03 7.90 -5.65
CA GLY A 142 2.91 8.11 -6.80
C GLY A 142 2.94 6.92 -7.78
N LEU A 143 2.82 5.68 -7.27
CA LEU A 143 2.67 4.50 -8.13
C LEU A 143 1.36 4.51 -8.91
N VAL A 144 0.24 4.83 -8.25
CA VAL A 144 -1.08 4.94 -8.90
C VAL A 144 -1.06 6.05 -9.95
N SER A 145 -0.53 7.23 -9.61
CA SER A 145 -0.42 8.36 -10.54
C SER A 145 0.43 8.04 -11.76
N ALA A 146 1.53 7.30 -11.59
CA ALA A 146 2.35 6.85 -12.72
C ALA A 146 1.62 5.83 -13.63
N MET A 147 0.70 5.05 -13.06
CA MET A 147 -0.10 4.08 -13.79
C MET A 147 -1.28 4.72 -14.52
N SER A 148 -1.84 5.80 -13.98
CA SER A 148 -2.94 6.54 -14.59
C SER A 148 -2.51 7.17 -15.92
N PRO A 149 -3.35 7.08 -16.97
CA PRO A 149 -3.13 7.90 -18.16
C PRO A 149 -3.12 9.37 -17.74
N ALA A 150 -2.25 10.18 -18.35
CA ALA A 150 -2.37 11.63 -18.23
C ALA A 150 -3.79 11.97 -18.68
N VAL A 151 -4.60 12.52 -17.78
CA VAL A 151 -5.87 13.11 -18.18
C VAL A 151 -5.49 14.30 -19.03
N ASP A 152 -5.52 14.13 -20.35
CA ASP A 152 -5.46 15.26 -21.27
C ASP A 152 -6.61 16.18 -20.88
N SER A 153 -6.27 17.39 -20.43
CA SER A 153 -7.22 18.46 -20.19
C SER A 153 -7.88 18.84 -21.51
N VAL A 154 -8.97 18.16 -21.86
CA VAL A 154 -9.81 18.50 -23.00
C VAL A 154 -10.70 19.68 -22.60
N GLY A 155 -10.31 20.87 -23.08
CA GLY A 155 -11.22 21.86 -23.64
C GLY A 155 -12.14 22.63 -22.70
N GLU A 156 -11.65 23.78 -22.22
CA GLU A 156 -12.47 25.00 -22.12
C GLU A 156 -11.76 26.11 -22.89
N GLN A 157 -11.95 26.12 -24.22
CA GLN A 157 -11.95 27.36 -24.99
C GLN A 157 -13.42 27.67 -25.20
N GLU A 158 -13.98 28.52 -24.34
CA GLU A 158 -15.24 29.19 -24.60
C GLU A 158 -14.98 30.29 -25.62
N ASP A 159 -15.69 30.21 -26.75
CA ASP A 159 -15.84 31.26 -27.76
C ASP A 159 -16.66 32.46 -27.22
#